data_AF-A0A967YLT6-F1
#
_entry.id   AF-A0A967YLT6-F1
#
_cell.length_a   1.000
_cell.length_b   1.000
_cell.length_c   1.000
_cell.angle_alpha   90.00
_cell.angle_beta   90.00
_cell.angle_gamma   90.00
#
_symmetry.space_group_name_H-M   'P 1'
#
loop_
_entity.id
_entity.type
_entity.pdbx_description
1 polymer ?
#
loop_
_entity_poly.entity_id
_entity_poly.type
_entity_poly.pdbx_seq_one_letter_code
_entity_poly.pdbx_strand_id
1 'polypeptide(L)' 'RDMVRRLSFWARHLGISVEVRHGDTEIKIRRRQALRPPNMLVTTPETLQAILPGTRMQQHLKHVRYVIIDEVHE' A
#
# COMPACT_ATOMS: atom_id res chain seq x y z
N ARG A 1 -14.94 -2.97 -0.23
CA ARG A 1 -14.52 -2.74 1.17
C ARG A 1 -14.72 -1.26 1.51
N ASP A 2 -15.64 -0.95 2.41
CA ASP A 2 -16.03 0.44 2.74
C ASP A 2 -14.84 1.31 3.21
N MET A 3 -13.90 0.72 3.96
CA MET A 3 -12.68 1.40 4.42
C MET A 3 -11.87 2.03 3.27
N VAL A 4 -11.51 1.28 2.23
CA VAL A 4 -10.70 1.82 1.10
C VAL A 4 -11.43 2.94 0.39
N ARG A 5 -12.76 2.85 0.28
CA ARG A 5 -13.59 3.90 -0.31
C ARG A 5 -13.53 5.19 0.52
N ARG A 6 -13.66 5.08 1.84
CA ARG A 6 -13.56 6.21 2.78
C ARG A 6 -12.16 6.81 2.80
N LEU A 7 -11.11 5.99 2.82
CA LEU A 7 -9.72 6.44 2.72
C LEU A 7 -9.48 7.20 1.42
N SER A 8 -9.92 6.65 0.30
CA SER A 8 -9.80 7.29 -1.03
C SER A 8 -10.52 8.63 -1.11
N PHE A 9 -11.70 8.75 -0.47
CA PHE A 9 -12.44 10.01 -0.39
C PHE A 9 -11.61 11.10 0.30
N TRP A 10 -11.12 10.84 1.50
CA TRP A 10 -10.32 11.83 2.25
C TRP A 10 -8.98 12.11 1.58
N ALA A 11 -8.31 11.07 1.09
CA ALA A 11 -7.01 11.22 0.45
C ALA A 11 -7.08 12.12 -0.78
N ARG A 12 -8.16 12.03 -1.58
CA ARG A 12 -8.41 12.96 -2.69
C ARG A 12 -8.50 14.42 -2.24
N HIS A 13 -9.22 14.69 -1.15
CA HIS A 13 -9.37 16.05 -0.62
C HIS A 13 -8.07 16.60 -0.01
N LEU A 14 -7.18 15.70 0.43
CA LEU A 14 -5.90 16.05 1.05
C LEU A 14 -4.71 16.00 0.07
N GLY A 15 -4.93 15.66 -1.20
CA GLY A 15 -3.85 15.50 -2.19
C GLY A 15 -2.91 14.32 -1.90
N ILE A 16 -3.40 13.29 -1.19
CA ILE A 16 -2.65 12.09 -0.82
C ILE A 16 -3.01 10.97 -1.80
N SER A 17 -2.01 10.28 -2.34
CA SER A 17 -2.22 9.08 -3.16
C SER A 17 -2.42 7.84 -2.28
N VAL A 18 -3.50 7.10 -2.53
CA VAL A 18 -3.81 5.81 -1.87
C VAL A 18 -3.94 4.76 -2.95
N GLU A 19 -3.25 3.63 -2.77
CA GLU A 19 -3.44 2.47 -3.63
C GLU A 19 -3.51 1.18 -2.83
N VAL A 20 -4.17 0.19 -3.41
CA VAL A 20 -4.27 -1.15 -2.85
C VAL A 20 -3.29 -2.08 -3.56
N ARG A 21 -2.64 -2.96 -2.81
CA ARG A 21 -1.86 -4.08 -3.35
C ARG A 21 -2.17 -5.36 -2.57
N HIS A 22 -2.73 -6.34 -3.25
CA HIS A 22 -3.00 -7.71 -2.78
C HIS A 22 -2.58 -8.74 -3.84
N GLY A 23 -2.82 -10.03 -3.60
CA GLY A 23 -2.49 -11.13 -4.51
C GLY A 23 -3.00 -10.93 -5.94
N ASP A 24 -4.25 -10.50 -6.11
CA ASP A 24 -4.86 -10.27 -7.43
C ASP A 24 -4.47 -8.94 -8.10
N THR A 25 -3.60 -8.14 -7.49
CA THR A 25 -3.15 -6.90 -8.14
C THR A 25 -2.32 -7.22 -9.38
N GLU A 26 -2.75 -6.70 -10.53
CA GLU A 26 -2.06 -6.92 -11.81
C GLU A 26 -0.57 -6.60 -11.73
N ILE A 27 0.25 -7.39 -12.44
CA ILE A 27 1.71 -7.21 -12.48
C ILE A 27 2.08 -5.78 -12.92
N LYS A 28 1.35 -5.22 -13.90
CA LYS A 28 1.57 -3.85 -14.39
C LYS A 28 1.38 -2.81 -13.28
N ILE A 29 0.34 -2.96 -12.46
CA ILE A 29 0.06 -2.07 -11.33
C ILE A 29 1.15 -2.24 -10.25
N ARG A 30 1.51 -3.49 -9.90
CA ARG A 30 2.59 -3.78 -8.95
C ARG A 30 3.93 -3.16 -9.37
N ARG A 31 4.26 -3.24 -10.67
CA ARG A 31 5.47 -2.60 -11.22
C ARG A 31 5.40 -1.08 -11.10
N ARG A 32 4.27 -0.48 -11.46
CA ARG A 32 4.06 0.98 -11.33
C ARG A 32 4.22 1.43 -9.88
N GLN A 33 3.63 0.72 -8.93
CA GLN A 33 3.76 0.99 -7.50
C GLN A 33 5.21 0.88 -7.00
N ALA A 34 5.99 -0.07 -7.51
CA ALA A 34 7.41 -0.20 -7.16
C ALA A 34 8.31 0.88 -7.79
N LEU A 35 7.85 1.52 -8.87
CA LEU A 35 8.57 2.64 -9.52
C LEU A 35 8.16 4.00 -8.94
N ARG A 36 6.88 4.13 -8.61
CA ARG A 36 6.24 5.34 -8.07
C ARG A 36 5.22 4.89 -7.02
N PRO A 37 5.65 4.70 -5.75
CA PRO A 37 4.78 4.23 -4.70
C PRO A 37 3.75 5.32 -4.34
N PRO A 38 2.55 4.92 -3.86
CA PRO A 38 1.61 5.86 -3.29
C PRO A 38 2.12 6.40 -1.95
N ASN A 39 1.51 7.48 -1.46
CA ASN A 39 1.74 7.96 -0.10
C ASN A 39 1.21 6.97 0.95
N MET A 40 0.13 6.24 0.63
CA MET A 40 -0.45 5.20 1.46
C MET A 40 -0.69 3.94 0.62
N LEU A 41 -0.12 2.82 1.07
CA LEU A 41 -0.32 1.51 0.47
C LEU A 41 -1.17 0.66 1.40
N VAL A 42 -2.38 0.31 0.97
CA VAL A 42 -3.24 -0.66 1.66
C VAL A 42 -2.86 -2.05 1.16
N THR A 43 -2.45 -2.93 2.05
CA THR A 43 -1.98 -4.27 1.67
C THR A 43 -2.37 -5.31 2.72
N THR A 44 -2.16 -6.59 2.41
CA THR A 44 -2.33 -7.70 3.35
C THR A 44 -0.97 -8.16 3.88
N PRO A 45 -0.90 -8.84 5.04
CA PRO A 45 0.36 -9.37 5.56
C PRO A 45 1.11 -10.25 4.55
N GLU A 46 0.42 -11.14 3.84
CA GLU A 46 1.01 -12.04 2.85
C GLU A 46 1.59 -11.26 1.66
N THR A 47 0.89 -10.20 1.26
CA THR A 47 1.36 -9.35 0.17
C THR A 47 2.55 -8.49 0.60
N LEU A 48 2.56 -8.02 1.85
CA LEU A 48 3.69 -7.32 2.45
C LEU A 48 4.93 -8.24 2.50
N GLN A 49 4.78 -9.50 2.92
CA GLN A 49 5.85 -10.49 2.88
C GLN A 49 6.48 -10.62 1.48
N ALA A 50 5.67 -10.59 0.42
CA ALA A 50 6.17 -10.62 -0.96
C ALA A 50 6.85 -9.31 -1.42
N ILE A 51 6.55 -8.17 -0.77
CA ILE A 51 7.13 -6.85 -1.08
C ILE A 51 8.50 -6.68 -0.42
N LEU A 52 8.66 -7.17 0.83
CA LEU A 52 9.84 -6.94 1.67
C LEU A 52 11.19 -7.34 1.03
N PRO A 53 11.31 -8.41 0.23
CA PRO A 53 12.57 -8.77 -0.42
C PRO A 53 12.95 -7.83 -1.58
N GLY A 54 12.02 -7.05 -2.12
CA GLY A 54 12.25 -6.21 -3.29
C GLY A 54 13.10 -4.98 -2.98
N THR A 55 14.31 -4.87 -3.55
CA THR A 55 15.27 -3.78 -3.27
C THR A 55 14.68 -2.37 -3.43
N ARG A 56 13.91 -2.12 -4.49
CA ARG A 56 13.25 -0.82 -4.69
C ARG A 56 12.20 -0.54 -3.62
N MET A 57 11.42 -1.56 -3.26
CA MET A 57 10.42 -1.43 -2.21
C MET A 57 11.09 -1.17 -0.87
N GLN A 58 12.20 -1.84 -0.54
CA GLN A 58 12.98 -1.55 0.66
C GLN A 58 13.43 -0.08 0.72
N GLN A 59 13.89 0.51 -0.40
CA GLN A 59 14.24 1.93 -0.45
C GLN A 59 13.05 2.84 -0.13
N HIS A 60 11.86 2.51 -0.63
CA HIS A 60 10.64 3.26 -0.31
C HIS A 60 10.20 3.05 1.14
N LEU A 61 10.24 1.81 1.63
CA LEU A 61 9.83 1.42 2.98
C LEU A 61 10.69 2.09 4.07
N LYS A 62 11.95 2.43 3.79
CA LYS A 62 12.80 3.25 4.70
C LYS A 62 12.20 4.60 5.08
N HIS A 63 11.26 5.12 4.28
CA HIS A 63 10.60 6.41 4.52
C HIS A 63 9.21 6.27 5.16
N VAL A 64 8.77 5.04 5.44
CA VAL A 64 7.48 4.80 6.11
C VAL A 64 7.56 5.32 7.53
N ARG A 65 6.61 6.18 7.89
CA ARG A 65 6.49 6.77 9.23
C ARG A 65 5.43 6.10 10.10
N TYR A 66 4.44 5.47 9.46
CA TYR A 66 3.29 4.88 10.13
C TYR A 66 2.95 3.54 9.50
N VAL A 67 2.64 2.58 10.34
CA VAL A 67 2.09 1.28 9.96
C VAL A 67 0.78 1.12 10.72
N ILE A 68 -0.31 0.88 10.00
CA ILE A 68 -1.64 0.69 10.56
C ILE A 68 -1.98 -0.78 10.37
N ILE A 69 -2.27 -1.48 11.47
CA ILE A 69 -2.69 -2.87 11.47
C ILE A 69 -4.17 -2.85 11.79
N ASP A 70 -4.98 -3.25 10.82
CA ASP A 70 -6.42 -3.46 11.00
C ASP A 70 -6.65 -4.87 11.53
N GLU A 71 -7.71 -5.06 12.32
CA GLU A 71 -8.11 -6.37 12.86
C GLU A 71 -7.00 -7.13 13.63
N VAL A 72 -6.25 -6.44 14.49
CA VAL A 72 -5.12 -7.03 15.26
C VAL A 72 -5.51 -8.18 16.21
N HIS A 73 -6.81 -8.42 16.40
CA HIS A 73 -7.35 -9.38 17.36
C HIS A 73 -7.84 -10.68 16.71
N GLU A 74 -7.80 -10.78 15.38
CA GLU A 74 -7.83 -12.06 14.67
C GLU A 74 -6.43 -12.70 14.63
#